data_AF-A0A915AKI1-F1
#
_entry.id   AF-A0A915AKI1-F1
#
_cell.length_a   1.000
_cell.length_b   1.000
_cell.length_c   1.000
_cell.angle_alpha   90.00
_cell.angle_beta   90.00
_cell.angle_gamma   90.00
#
_symmetry.space_group_name_H-M   'P 1'
#
loop_
_entity.id
_entity.type
_entity.pdbx_description
1 polymer ?
#
loop_
_entity_poly.entity_id
_entity_poly.type
_entity_poly.pdbx_seq_one_letter_code
_entity_poly.pdbx_strand_id
1 'polypeptide(L)'
;SHIDCLIAFTSKTQFDALLHCETTATAIVTRSLEAVIDYEIVKENADAAIHIPKAPDRPVLPKRTRREAIKVPFVKNLSELLRCNVVDEEQIAELKCACVRALGNLCCESPSNQRIVGKHDGVILLLHCARRLDTDSPFLMQWAIAALRHVCMGCPENQQRLAGIEQCPSAIVDRDRLLMQLGLKAVIEENSGKIRLERIS
;
A
#
# COMPACT_ATOMS: atom_id res chain seq x y z
N SER A 1 -23.65 6.15 8.78
CA SER A 1 -23.58 5.25 7.60
C SER A 1 -22.92 3.92 8.02
N HIS A 2 -22.98 2.85 7.21
CA HIS A 2 -22.30 1.58 7.53
C HIS A 2 -20.76 1.74 7.65
N ILE A 3 -20.18 2.72 6.94
CA ILE A 3 -18.77 3.07 7.02
C ILE A 3 -18.43 3.70 8.37
N ASP A 4 -19.24 4.63 8.89
CA ASP A 4 -18.99 5.23 10.20
C ASP A 4 -19.00 4.19 11.33
N CYS A 5 -19.88 3.19 11.24
CA CYS A 5 -19.87 2.06 12.18
C CYS A 5 -18.59 1.23 12.09
N LEU A 6 -18.08 1.01 10.87
CA LEU A 6 -16.83 0.28 10.65
C LEU A 6 -15.62 1.07 11.16
N ILE A 7 -15.56 2.37 10.87
CA ILE A 7 -14.54 3.28 11.42
C ILE A 7 -14.59 3.22 12.95
N ALA A 8 -15.76 3.40 13.55
CA ALA A 8 -15.92 3.34 15.00
C ALA A 8 -15.48 1.98 15.58
N PHE A 9 -15.79 0.86 14.92
CA PHE A 9 -15.33 -0.46 15.31
C PHE A 9 -13.79 -0.58 15.24
N THR A 10 -13.18 -0.16 14.13
CA THR A 10 -11.71 -0.17 13.96
C THR A 10 -10.99 0.79 14.88
N SER A 11 -11.66 1.85 15.33
CA SER A 11 -11.11 2.78 16.31
C SER A 11 -11.18 2.21 17.72
N LYS A 12 -12.21 1.42 18.06
CA LYS A 12 -12.30 0.72 19.35
C LYS A 12 -11.20 -0.32 19.55
N THR A 13 -10.74 -0.94 18.47
CA THR A 13 -9.63 -1.92 18.54
C THR A 13 -8.27 -1.25 18.76
N GLN A 14 -8.21 0.09 18.80
CA GLN A 14 -6.99 0.80 19.14
C GLN A 14 -6.79 0.80 20.66
N PHE A 15 -5.80 0.04 21.14
CA PHE A 15 -5.44 -0.08 22.57
C PHE A 15 -6.49 -0.76 23.45
N ASP A 16 -7.12 -1.83 22.97
CA ASP A 16 -7.95 -2.70 23.81
C ASP A 16 -7.25 -4.05 24.03
N ALA A 17 -6.81 -4.28 25.28
CA ALA A 17 -6.11 -5.51 25.65
C ALA A 17 -7.01 -6.75 25.58
N LEU A 18 -8.34 -6.60 25.69
CA LEU A 18 -9.29 -7.70 25.63
C LEU A 18 -9.34 -8.35 24.24
N LEU A 19 -8.91 -7.61 23.21
CA LEU A 19 -8.97 -8.04 21.81
C LEU A 19 -7.66 -8.70 21.34
N HIS A 20 -6.63 -8.81 22.19
CA HIS A 20 -5.33 -9.41 21.82
C HIS A 20 -5.43 -10.87 21.37
N CYS A 21 -6.45 -11.62 21.79
CA CYS A 21 -6.66 -13.01 21.35
C CYS A 21 -7.78 -13.14 20.30
N GLU A 22 -8.41 -12.03 19.91
CA GLU A 22 -9.60 -12.03 19.07
C GLU A 22 -9.23 -12.01 17.58
N THR A 23 -9.02 -13.21 17.05
CA THR A 23 -8.62 -13.40 15.65
C THR A 23 -9.71 -12.99 14.65
N THR A 24 -10.98 -12.96 15.07
CA THR A 24 -12.11 -12.57 14.20
C THR A 24 -12.10 -11.08 13.88
N ALA A 25 -11.99 -10.19 14.87
CA ALA A 25 -11.79 -8.76 14.63
C ALA A 25 -10.54 -8.51 13.80
N THR A 26 -9.44 -9.19 14.12
CA THR A 26 -8.21 -9.06 13.34
C THR A 26 -8.42 -9.42 11.86
N ALA A 27 -9.15 -10.50 11.58
CA ALA A 27 -9.52 -10.87 10.22
C ALA A 27 -10.42 -9.82 9.56
N ILE A 28 -11.45 -9.33 10.26
CA ILE A 28 -12.37 -8.29 9.76
C ILE A 28 -11.59 -7.02 9.40
N VAL A 29 -10.75 -6.51 10.30
CA VAL A 29 -9.92 -5.33 10.08
C VAL A 29 -8.99 -5.54 8.88
N THR A 30 -8.37 -6.71 8.76
CA THR A 30 -7.50 -7.04 7.62
C THR A 30 -8.29 -7.03 6.30
N ARG A 31 -9.52 -7.58 6.29
CA ARG A 31 -10.38 -7.56 5.10
C ARG A 31 -10.94 -6.18 4.77
N SER A 32 -11.17 -5.33 5.77
CA SER A 32 -11.55 -3.95 5.56
C SER A 32 -10.43 -3.18 4.88
N LEU A 33 -9.18 -3.35 5.34
CA LEU A 33 -8.02 -2.75 4.70
C LEU A 33 -7.84 -3.28 3.27
N GLU A 34 -8.00 -4.58 3.06
CA GLU A 34 -7.98 -5.21 1.73
C GLU A 34 -8.95 -4.53 0.75
N ALA A 35 -10.19 -4.26 1.20
CA ALA A 35 -11.20 -3.58 0.38
C ALA A 35 -10.83 -2.13 0.04
N VAL A 36 -10.25 -1.39 1.01
CA VAL A 36 -9.75 -0.03 0.77
C VAL A 36 -8.62 -0.03 -0.26
N ILE A 37 -7.65 -0.94 -0.13
CA ILE A 37 -6.56 -1.02 -1.09
C ILE A 37 -7.04 -1.48 -2.48
N ASP A 38 -8.04 -2.36 -2.56
CA ASP A 38 -8.66 -2.71 -3.85
C ASP A 38 -9.35 -1.50 -4.49
N TYR A 39 -10.06 -0.68 -3.71
CA TYR A 39 -10.61 0.59 -4.17
C TYR A 39 -9.50 1.50 -4.76
N GLU A 40 -8.39 1.68 -4.04
CA GLU A 40 -7.25 2.48 -4.51
C GLU A 40 -6.65 1.93 -5.81
N ILE A 41 -6.45 0.61 -5.91
CA ILE A 41 -5.95 -0.03 -7.13
C ILE A 41 -6.89 0.21 -8.32
N VAL A 42 -8.21 0.11 -8.11
CA VAL A 42 -9.19 0.36 -9.16
C VAL A 42 -9.16 1.83 -9.60
N LYS A 43 -9.08 2.77 -8.65
CA LYS A 43 -8.96 4.20 -8.93
C LYS A 43 -7.66 4.53 -9.68
N GLU A 44 -6.50 4.09 -9.18
CA GLU A 44 -5.19 4.27 -9.83
C GLU A 44 -5.19 3.70 -11.26
N ASN A 45 -5.78 2.51 -11.48
CA ASN A 45 -5.87 1.90 -12.80
C ASN A 45 -6.80 2.66 -13.77
N ALA A 46 -7.88 3.27 -13.25
CA ALA A 46 -8.80 4.09 -14.04
C ALA A 46 -8.12 5.40 -14.45
N ASP A 47 -7.43 6.07 -13.50
CA ASP A 47 -6.67 7.30 -13.76
C ASP A 47 -5.55 7.06 -14.78
N ALA A 48 -4.84 5.93 -14.65
CA ALA A 48 -3.81 5.53 -15.61
C ALA A 48 -4.36 5.25 -17.02
N ALA A 49 -5.62 4.81 -17.16
CA ALA A 49 -6.24 4.58 -18.46
C ALA A 49 -6.62 5.89 -19.17
N ILE A 50 -6.86 6.97 -18.41
CA ILE A 50 -7.19 8.29 -18.93
C ILE A 50 -5.91 9.06 -19.31
N HIS A 51 -4.79 8.79 -18.63
CA HIS A 51 -3.56 9.53 -18.83
C HIS A 51 -2.83 9.12 -20.12
N ILE A 52 -2.94 9.95 -21.15
CA ILE A 52 -2.17 9.81 -22.40
C ILE A 52 -0.68 10.06 -22.08
N PRO A 53 0.26 9.18 -22.53
CA PRO A 53 1.69 9.44 -22.37
C PRO A 53 2.08 10.76 -23.03
N LYS A 54 2.58 11.71 -22.25
CA LYS A 54 3.03 13.03 -22.77
C LYS A 54 4.21 12.92 -23.75
N ALA A 55 4.89 11.78 -23.81
CA ALA A 55 5.97 11.47 -24.73
C ALA A 55 5.88 9.99 -25.15
N PRO A 56 6.20 9.66 -26.42
CA PRO A 56 6.08 8.29 -26.95
C PRO A 56 6.99 7.28 -26.22
N ASP A 57 8.12 7.72 -25.67
CA ASP A 57 9.09 6.85 -24.99
C ASP A 57 8.88 6.73 -23.48
N ARG A 58 7.85 7.39 -22.91
CA ARG A 58 7.61 7.31 -21.47
C ARG A 58 7.14 5.89 -21.12
N PRO A 59 7.78 5.18 -20.17
CA PRO A 59 7.30 3.89 -19.70
C PRO A 59 5.87 4.02 -19.20
N VAL A 60 4.96 3.24 -19.78
CA VAL A 60 3.59 3.15 -19.28
C VAL A 60 3.65 2.47 -17.92
N LEU A 61 3.10 3.12 -16.89
CA LEU A 61 3.01 2.50 -15.57
C LEU A 61 2.16 1.23 -15.73
N PRO A 62 2.67 0.04 -15.38
CA PRO A 62 1.89 -1.18 -15.53
C PRO A 62 0.65 -1.10 -14.66
N LYS A 63 -0.48 -1.56 -15.20
CA LYS A 63 -1.71 -1.70 -14.41
C LYS A 63 -1.43 -2.59 -13.21
N ARG A 64 -1.94 -2.17 -12.06
CA ARG A 64 -1.80 -2.95 -10.85
C ARG A 64 -2.78 -4.10 -10.83
N THR A 65 -2.26 -5.28 -10.55
CA THR A 65 -3.05 -6.49 -10.41
C THR A 65 -3.84 -6.42 -9.11
N ARG A 66 -5.15 -6.66 -9.21
CA ARG A 66 -6.03 -6.82 -8.05
C ARG A 66 -5.73 -8.16 -7.38
N ARG A 67 -5.75 -8.20 -6.05
CA ARG A 67 -5.47 -9.42 -5.29
C ARG A 67 -6.65 -10.39 -5.30
N GLU A 68 -6.37 -11.68 -5.12
CA GLU A 68 -7.36 -12.76 -5.12
C GLU A 68 -8.46 -12.60 -4.04
N ALA A 69 -8.16 -11.88 -2.95
CA ALA A 69 -9.09 -11.63 -1.86
C ALA A 69 -10.36 -10.88 -2.28
N ILE A 70 -10.39 -10.26 -3.47
CA ILE A 70 -11.60 -9.67 -4.06
C ILE A 70 -12.72 -10.68 -4.28
N LYS A 71 -12.40 -11.98 -4.40
CA LYS A 71 -13.40 -13.04 -4.53
C LYS A 71 -14.22 -13.23 -3.25
N VAL A 72 -13.76 -12.70 -2.12
CA VAL A 72 -14.50 -12.78 -0.85
C VAL A 72 -15.64 -11.75 -0.84
N PRO A 73 -16.90 -12.16 -0.60
CA PRO A 73 -18.06 -11.28 -0.69
C PRO A 73 -17.94 -10.00 0.13
N PHE A 74 -17.42 -10.08 1.36
CA PHE A 74 -17.21 -8.90 2.21
C PHE A 74 -16.27 -7.88 1.55
N VAL A 75 -15.12 -8.32 1.05
CA VAL A 75 -14.11 -7.45 0.42
C VAL A 75 -14.68 -6.81 -0.84
N LYS A 76 -15.34 -7.62 -1.69
CA LYS A 76 -15.99 -7.16 -2.92
C LYS A 76 -17.02 -6.08 -2.65
N ASN A 77 -17.98 -6.38 -1.77
CA ASN A 77 -19.10 -5.50 -1.49
C ASN A 77 -18.63 -4.19 -0.86
N LEU A 78 -17.66 -4.25 0.06
CA LEU A 78 -17.08 -3.04 0.66
C LEU A 78 -16.33 -2.22 -0.39
N SER A 79 -15.46 -2.83 -1.22
CA SER A 79 -14.79 -2.12 -2.33
C SER A 79 -15.77 -1.47 -3.30
N GLU A 80 -16.88 -2.14 -3.61
CA GLU A 80 -17.97 -1.58 -4.45
C GLU A 80 -18.63 -0.39 -3.77
N LEU A 81 -18.91 -0.48 -2.46
CA LEU A 81 -19.51 0.61 -1.69
C LEU A 81 -18.60 1.85 -1.62
N LEU A 82 -17.29 1.65 -1.42
CA LEU A 82 -16.31 2.75 -1.39
C LEU A 82 -16.18 3.46 -2.75
N ARG A 83 -16.57 2.81 -3.85
CA ARG A 83 -16.61 3.42 -5.20
C ARG A 83 -17.89 4.20 -5.47
N CYS A 84 -18.91 4.07 -4.64
CA CYS A 84 -20.12 4.87 -4.78
C CYS A 84 -19.86 6.29 -4.26
N ASN A 85 -20.46 7.31 -4.87
CA ASN A 85 -20.41 8.72 -4.45
C ASN A 85 -21.09 9.00 -3.08
N VAL A 86 -21.25 7.97 -2.26
CA VAL A 86 -21.89 8.00 -0.93
C VAL A 86 -20.85 8.17 0.17
N VAL A 87 -19.60 7.80 -0.08
CA VAL A 87 -18.49 7.88 0.87
C VAL A 87 -17.50 8.92 0.34
N ASP A 88 -17.14 9.90 1.16
CA ASP A 88 -16.14 10.90 0.77
C ASP A 88 -14.71 10.35 0.90
N GLU A 89 -13.74 11.00 0.24
CA GLU A 89 -12.35 10.54 0.25
C GLU A 89 -11.71 10.64 1.64
N GLU A 90 -12.20 11.56 2.48
CA GLU A 90 -11.72 11.76 3.84
C GLU A 90 -12.07 10.57 4.74
N GLN A 91 -13.31 10.09 4.68
CA GLN A 91 -13.78 8.88 5.37
C GLN A 91 -13.02 7.64 4.92
N ILE A 92 -12.68 7.53 3.63
CA ILE A 92 -11.88 6.42 3.12
C ILE A 92 -10.46 6.46 3.71
N ALA A 93 -9.85 7.65 3.72
CA ALA A 93 -8.52 7.86 4.33
C ALA A 93 -8.54 7.60 5.84
N GLU A 94 -9.59 8.01 6.54
CA GLU A 94 -9.79 7.73 7.97
C GLU A 94 -9.93 6.22 8.21
N LEU A 95 -10.76 5.53 7.44
CA LEU A 95 -10.92 4.07 7.54
C LEU A 95 -9.59 3.33 7.30
N LYS A 96 -8.82 3.74 6.29
CA LYS A 96 -7.49 3.19 6.00
C LYS A 96 -6.57 3.34 7.21
N CYS A 97 -6.49 4.56 7.73
CA CYS A 97 -5.70 4.91 8.90
C CYS A 97 -6.12 4.10 10.14
N ALA A 98 -7.41 4.03 10.43
CA ALA A 98 -7.95 3.29 11.56
C ALA A 98 -7.65 1.79 11.45
N CYS A 99 -7.77 1.20 10.26
CA CYS A 99 -7.39 -0.19 10.02
C CYS A 99 -5.90 -0.44 10.27
N VAL A 100 -5.01 0.41 9.75
CA VAL A 100 -3.55 0.26 9.95
C VAL A 100 -3.19 0.33 11.44
N ARG A 101 -3.75 1.30 12.18
CA ARG A 101 -3.54 1.44 13.62
C ARG A 101 -4.08 0.24 14.40
N ALA A 102 -5.29 -0.21 14.06
CA ALA A 102 -5.92 -1.40 14.65
C ALA A 102 -5.06 -2.65 14.47
N LEU A 103 -4.56 -2.91 13.25
CA LEU A 103 -3.70 -4.07 12.99
C LEU A 103 -2.40 -4.03 13.78
N GLY A 104 -1.77 -2.85 13.88
CA GLY A 104 -0.57 -2.67 14.69
C GLY A 104 -0.80 -2.98 16.16
N ASN A 105 -1.94 -2.57 16.71
CA ASN A 105 -2.29 -2.80 18.10
C ASN A 105 -2.71 -4.26 18.37
N LEU A 106 -3.60 -4.83 17.54
CA LEU A 106 -4.06 -6.21 17.68
C LEU A 106 -2.93 -7.23 17.53
N CYS A 107 -1.91 -6.94 16.73
CA CYS A 107 -0.74 -7.82 16.55
C CYS A 107 0.38 -7.59 17.56
N CYS A 108 0.33 -6.51 18.33
CA CYS A 108 1.33 -6.25 19.36
C CYS A 108 1.29 -7.40 20.38
N GLU A 109 2.41 -8.10 20.55
CA GLU A 109 2.56 -9.22 21.49
C GLU A 109 1.50 -10.34 21.34
N SER A 110 0.89 -10.49 20.16
CA SER A 110 -0.12 -11.53 19.89
C SER A 110 0.28 -12.43 18.72
N PRO A 111 0.89 -13.60 18.99
CA PRO A 111 1.28 -14.55 17.95
C PRO A 111 0.10 -15.06 17.11
N SER A 112 -1.10 -15.16 17.70
CA SER A 112 -2.30 -15.62 16.99
C SER A 112 -2.79 -14.57 16.00
N ASN A 113 -2.80 -13.29 16.39
CA ASN A 113 -3.19 -12.21 15.50
C ASN A 113 -2.13 -11.95 14.42
N GLN A 114 -0.84 -12.07 14.73
CA GLN A 114 0.23 -12.02 13.74
C GLN A 114 0.02 -13.05 12.63
N ARG A 115 -0.23 -14.33 13.00
CA ARG A 115 -0.46 -15.42 12.04
C ARG A 115 -1.72 -15.21 11.19
N ILE A 116 -2.83 -14.72 11.77
CA ILE A 116 -4.06 -14.49 11.00
C ILE A 116 -3.91 -13.34 10.01
N VAL A 117 -3.22 -12.24 10.39
CA VAL A 117 -2.89 -11.15 9.46
C VAL A 117 -2.03 -11.65 8.31
N GLY A 118 -1.01 -12.46 8.60
CA GLY A 118 -0.17 -13.11 7.60
C GLY A 118 -0.92 -13.99 6.61
N LYS A 119 -1.90 -14.77 7.10
CA LYS A 119 -2.76 -15.64 6.29
C LYS A 119 -3.69 -14.86 5.35
N HIS A 120 -3.96 -13.59 5.64
CA HIS A 120 -4.80 -12.70 4.85
C HIS A 120 -4.00 -11.63 4.12
N ASP A 121 -2.74 -11.92 3.76
CA ASP A 121 -1.85 -11.05 2.99
C ASP A 121 -1.61 -9.66 3.62
N GLY A 122 -1.83 -9.54 4.94
CA GLY A 122 -1.72 -8.28 5.66
C GLY A 122 -0.31 -7.67 5.63
N VAL A 123 0.73 -8.48 5.45
CA VAL A 123 2.11 -8.01 5.21
C VAL A 123 2.17 -7.16 3.93
N ILE A 124 1.56 -7.63 2.85
CA ILE A 124 1.51 -6.92 1.55
C ILE A 124 0.65 -5.66 1.66
N LEU A 125 -0.47 -5.74 2.38
CA LEU A 125 -1.36 -4.61 2.60
C LEU A 125 -0.67 -3.48 3.35
N LEU A 126 0.02 -3.79 4.44
CA LEU A 126 0.74 -2.79 5.23
C LEU A 126 1.90 -2.17 4.46
N LEU A 127 2.58 -2.94 3.60
CA LEU A 127 3.57 -2.38 2.68
C LEU A 127 2.95 -1.44 1.64
N HIS A 128 1.75 -1.74 1.17
CA HIS A 128 1.02 -0.81 0.30
C HIS A 128 0.75 0.52 1.00
N CYS A 129 0.34 0.48 2.27
CA CYS A 129 0.12 1.68 3.11
C CYS A 129 1.40 2.42 3.50
N ALA A 130 2.57 1.75 3.41
CA ALA A 130 3.86 2.40 3.65
C ALA A 130 4.34 3.24 2.45
N ARG A 131 3.59 3.27 1.34
CA ARG A 131 3.82 4.22 0.24
C ARG A 131 3.37 5.61 0.66
N ARG A 132 4.13 6.62 0.26
CA ARG A 132 3.72 8.02 0.39
C ARG A 132 2.81 8.41 -0.77
N LEU A 133 1.54 8.70 -0.49
CA LEU A 133 0.56 9.26 -1.43
C LEU A 133 0.13 10.65 -0.95
N ASP A 134 -0.26 11.51 -1.88
CA ASP A 134 -0.60 12.91 -1.58
C ASP A 134 -1.92 13.07 -0.80
N THR A 135 -2.79 12.05 -0.81
CA THR A 135 -4.12 12.05 -0.19
C THR A 135 -4.17 11.34 1.17
N ASP A 136 -3.05 10.77 1.63
CA ASP A 136 -3.01 9.99 2.86
C ASP A 136 -2.80 10.87 4.10
N SER A 137 -3.21 10.34 5.27
CA SER A 137 -2.90 10.96 6.57
C SER A 137 -1.37 11.15 6.72
N PRO A 138 -0.89 12.30 7.26
CA PRO A 138 0.54 12.62 7.38
C PRO A 138 1.39 11.57 8.09
N PHE A 139 0.77 10.72 8.91
CA PHE A 139 1.42 9.67 9.71
C PHE A 139 1.11 8.25 9.25
N LEU A 140 0.35 8.07 8.16
CA LEU A 140 -0.07 6.74 7.69
C LEU A 140 1.12 5.83 7.43
N MET A 141 2.16 6.35 6.77
CA MET A 141 3.38 5.61 6.47
C MET A 141 4.06 5.12 7.75
N GLN A 142 4.19 5.97 8.76
CA GLN A 142 4.82 5.64 10.04
C GLN A 142 4.01 4.59 10.80
N TRP A 143 2.67 4.72 10.81
CA TRP A 143 1.80 3.71 11.39
C TRP A 143 1.85 2.39 10.64
N ALA A 144 1.95 2.42 9.30
CA ALA A 144 2.09 1.22 8.49
C ALA A 144 3.40 0.49 8.79
N ILE A 145 4.52 1.23 8.91
CA ILE A 145 5.82 0.66 9.29
C ILE A 145 5.78 0.07 10.71
N ALA A 146 5.17 0.78 11.67
CA ALA A 146 5.01 0.28 13.04
C ALA A 146 4.14 -0.98 13.10
N ALA A 147 3.01 -0.99 12.40
CA ALA A 147 2.13 -2.15 12.30
C ALA A 147 2.84 -3.33 11.62
N LEU A 148 3.60 -3.09 10.55
CA LEU A 148 4.38 -4.12 9.87
C LEU A 148 5.41 -4.75 10.80
N ARG A 149 6.09 -3.94 11.62
CA ARG A 149 6.98 -4.43 12.68
C ARG A 149 6.24 -5.36 13.64
N HIS A 150 5.08 -4.95 14.16
CA HIS A 150 4.31 -5.77 15.11
C HIS A 150 3.79 -7.07 14.49
N VAL A 151 3.39 -7.05 13.22
CA VAL A 151 2.95 -8.24 12.48
C VAL A 151 4.10 -9.24 12.28
N CYS A 152 5.35 -8.77 12.12
CA CYS A 152 6.51 -9.62 11.85
C CYS A 152 7.34 -9.97 13.10
N MET A 153 7.23 -9.23 14.18
CA MET A 153 8.07 -9.41 15.37
C MET A 153 7.77 -10.75 16.05
N GLY A 154 8.74 -11.67 16.03
CA GLY A 154 8.58 -13.01 16.60
C GLY A 154 7.72 -13.98 15.76
N CYS A 155 7.37 -13.63 14.51
CA CYS A 155 6.60 -14.49 13.60
C CYS A 155 7.43 -14.83 12.34
N PRO A 156 8.14 -15.97 12.33
CA PRO A 156 8.99 -16.37 11.20
C PRO A 156 8.24 -16.47 9.87
N GLU A 157 6.97 -16.90 9.88
CA GLU A 157 6.16 -17.03 8.68
C GLU A 157 5.92 -15.67 8.02
N ASN A 158 5.66 -14.63 8.82
CA ASN A 158 5.46 -13.27 8.31
C ASN A 158 6.78 -12.63 7.87
N GLN A 159 7.88 -12.92 8.57
CA GLN A 159 9.21 -12.50 8.15
C GLN A 159 9.60 -13.12 6.81
N GLN A 160 9.30 -14.40 6.60
CA GLN A 160 9.53 -15.08 5.34
C GLN A 160 8.65 -14.50 4.22
N ARG A 161 7.36 -14.20 4.51
CA ARG A 161 6.49 -13.49 3.56
C ARG A 161 7.10 -12.16 3.15
N LEU A 162 7.55 -11.35 4.12
CA LEU A 162 8.17 -10.06 3.86
C LEU A 162 9.47 -10.19 3.04
N ALA A 163 10.33 -11.16 3.37
CA ALA A 163 11.58 -11.41 2.67
C ALA A 163 11.37 -11.96 1.25
N GLY A 164 10.28 -12.70 1.02
CA GLY A 164 9.92 -13.25 -0.29
C GLY A 164 9.24 -12.25 -1.23
N ILE A 165 8.97 -11.03 -0.78
CA ILE A 165 8.47 -9.97 -1.66
C ILE A 165 9.62 -9.56 -2.54
N GLU A 166 9.56 -9.99 -3.79
CA GLU A 166 10.53 -9.61 -4.81
C GLU A 166 10.74 -8.10 -4.78
N GLN A 167 12.02 -7.71 -4.66
CA GLN A 167 12.45 -6.37 -4.99
C GLN A 167 12.34 -6.22 -6.51
N CYS A 168 11.13 -6.22 -7.07
CA CYS A 168 10.92 -5.72 -8.42
C CYS A 168 11.39 -4.27 -8.38
N PRO A 169 12.55 -3.94 -8.96
CA PRO A 169 12.93 -2.55 -9.04
C PRO A 169 11.87 -1.93 -9.93
N SER A 170 11.12 -0.95 -9.39
CA SER A 170 10.30 -0.05 -10.21
C SER A 170 11.12 0.29 -11.44
N ALA A 171 10.67 -0.18 -12.61
CA ALA A 171 11.34 -0.15 -13.90
C ALA A 171 12.62 0.68 -13.86
N ILE A 172 13.79 0.01 -13.82
CA ILE A 172 15.08 0.68 -13.96
C ILE A 172 14.98 1.45 -15.27
N VAL A 173 14.72 2.76 -15.19
CA VAL A 173 14.82 3.64 -16.34
C VAL A 173 16.30 3.59 -16.66
N ASP A 174 16.63 2.90 -17.74
CA ASP A 174 17.96 2.89 -18.31
C ASP A 174 18.29 4.32 -18.72
N ARG A 175 18.88 5.06 -17.77
CA ARG A 175 19.10 6.50 -17.87
C ARG A 175 20.06 6.80 -19.02
N ASP A 176 21.03 5.91 -19.25
CA ASP A 176 22.00 6.05 -20.32
C ASP A 176 21.33 5.86 -21.69
N ARG A 177 20.48 4.85 -21.83
CA ARG A 177 19.70 4.65 -23.06
C ARG A 177 18.73 5.80 -23.34
N LEU A 178 18.04 6.30 -22.32
CA LEU A 178 17.12 7.44 -22.46
C LEU A 178 17.86 8.72 -22.88
N LEU A 179 19.01 9.00 -22.26
CA LEU A 179 19.84 10.14 -22.62
C LEU A 179 20.34 10.00 -24.07
N MET A 180 20.79 8.82 -24.48
CA MET A 180 21.21 8.57 -25.87
C MET A 180 20.08 8.80 -26.87
N GLN A 181 18.85 8.36 -26.60
CA GLN A 181 17.69 8.63 -27.46
C GLN A 181 17.38 10.13 -27.59
N LEU A 182 17.67 10.91 -26.55
CA LEU A 182 17.54 12.38 -26.55
C LEU A 182 18.76 13.07 -27.18
N GLY A 183 19.74 12.32 -27.70
CA GLY A 183 20.99 12.84 -28.24
C GLY A 183 21.85 13.50 -27.17
N LEU A 184 21.78 13.02 -25.92
CA LEU A 184 22.50 13.55 -24.76
C LEU A 184 23.35 12.46 -24.11
N LYS A 185 24.45 12.85 -23.47
CA LYS A 185 25.29 11.98 -22.64
C LYS A 185 25.60 12.68 -21.33
N ALA A 186 25.51 11.96 -20.20
CA ALA A 186 25.98 12.47 -18.93
C ALA A 186 27.50 12.32 -18.84
N VAL A 187 28.21 13.43 -18.61
CA VAL A 187 29.66 13.50 -18.43
C VAL A 187 29.94 14.10 -17.06
N ILE A 188 30.85 13.48 -16.31
CA ILE A 188 31.30 14.01 -15.02
C ILE A 188 32.48 14.95 -15.31
N GLU A 189 32.37 16.18 -14.88
CA GLU A 189 33.41 17.18 -15.05
C GLU A 189 34.54 16.92 -14.04
N GLU A 190 35.73 16.54 -14.52
CA GLU A 190 36.85 16.04 -13.70
C GLU A 190 37.31 17.01 -12.61
N ASN A 191 37.08 18.31 -12.80
CA ASN A 191 37.53 19.35 -11.87
C ASN A 191 36.53 19.64 -10.73
N SER A 192 35.25 19.34 -10.93
CA SER A 192 34.18 19.74 -10.01
C SER A 192 33.36 18.58 -9.46
N GLY A 193 33.47 17.39 -10.06
CA GLY A 193 32.64 16.23 -9.77
C GLY A 193 31.17 16.41 -10.14
N LYS A 194 30.82 17.52 -10.81
CA LYS A 194 29.44 17.80 -11.23
C LYS A 194 29.12 17.04 -12.51
N ILE A 195 27.89 16.55 -12.58
CA ILE A 195 27.35 15.88 -13.76
C ILE A 195 26.83 16.95 -14.73
N ARG A 196 27.28 16.91 -15.98
CA ARG A 196 26.83 17.77 -17.09
C ARG A 196 26.26 16.91 -18.22
N LEU A 197 25.25 17.41 -18.92
CA LEU A 197 24.71 16.77 -20.11
C LEU A 197 25.33 17.40 -21.36
N GLU A 198 25.89 16.57 -22.24
CA GLU A 198 26.49 17.00 -23.50
C GLU A 198 25.70 16.39 -24.67
N ARG A 199 25.56 17.13 -25.78
CA ARG A 199 24.94 16.56 -26.98
C ARG A 199 25.86 15.53 -27.62
N ILE A 200 25.32 14.36 -27.94
CA ILE A 200 25.97 13.38 -28.79
C ILE A 200 25.89 13.95 -30.21
N SER A 201 27.06 14.24 -30.80
CA SER A 201 27.19 14.71 -32.18
C SER A 201 26.99 13.58 -33.18
#